data_AF-A0A975ZCV0-F1
#
_entry.id   AF-A0A975ZCV0-F1
#
_cell.length_a   1.000
_cell.length_b   1.000
_cell.length_c   1.000
_cell.angle_alpha   90.00
_cell.angle_beta   90.00
_cell.angle_gamma   90.00
#
_symmetry.space_group_name_H-M   'P 1'
#
loop_
_entity.id
_entity.type
_entity.pdbx_description
1 polymer ?
#
loop_
_entity_poly.entity_id
_entity_poly.type
_entity_poly.pdbx_seq_one_letter_code
_entity_poly.pdbx_strand_id
1 'polypeptide(L)'
;MVISDQASLRAAPRDSAQQQAQLWQGELVEVRGERLDYLQVYDHKRERAGFVKASQVRRTALAPAEAPELMSVIRFVRETPGSEALGIGFTMAYIEAAPAETLRGKEGIEAFDALGTMADRLAHRAAFGAALSKPAQATLAAHLEVAGRYGIKFKSYEREGRIQICYEGEAFRRVLAMESTAPQRARAALALTRPECVDPNLRPLERAQLDQWRADALERVDAAALPGYLKNRVHMRRAGLWSTIAYQRTRQGQPADAAAQRALAELAGVSKTELTDVDQPAYNEAAMRTNASRWAAVPAVAASAAHAARLPAIVTAAGQPGETCVMLVDAKRDASNPLAKRCTYALVWAQSASLNREGNALALAVQPMEAWSELWVFRRQPQGWTIDVLPPATTAPEVGYAEFAGWVPGGKQMLVAREAQGEGKYKRSFELIRIDSLTTERQAGEASVLGVFQRWQDPGWKRMTVSLR
;
A
#
# COMPACT_ATOMS: atom_id res chain seq x y z
N MET A 1 13.16 22.37 -26.31
CA MET A 1 12.29 21.94 -25.20
C MET A 1 11.34 23.06 -24.82
N VAL A 2 10.04 22.83 -24.83
CA VAL A 2 9.06 23.78 -24.27
C VAL A 2 9.19 23.78 -22.75
N ILE A 3 9.32 24.96 -22.14
CA ILE A 3 9.60 25.11 -20.68
C ILE A 3 8.43 25.68 -19.88
N SER A 4 7.34 26.07 -20.52
CA SER A 4 6.14 26.59 -19.87
C SER A 4 4.91 25.80 -20.25
N ASP A 5 3.95 25.70 -19.33
CA ASP A 5 2.62 25.21 -19.67
C ASP A 5 1.90 26.16 -20.65
N GLN A 6 1.01 25.60 -21.46
CA GLN A 6 0.11 26.35 -22.32
C GLN A 6 0.80 27.27 -23.35
N ALA A 7 2.02 26.95 -23.79
CA ALA A 7 2.71 27.68 -24.84
C ALA A 7 1.93 27.62 -26.17
N SER A 8 1.77 28.77 -26.83
CA SER A 8 0.96 28.85 -28.05
C SER A 8 1.81 28.61 -29.29
N LEU A 9 1.48 27.59 -30.08
CA LEU A 9 2.00 27.42 -31.44
C LEU A 9 1.14 28.25 -32.39
N ARG A 10 1.72 29.28 -33.01
CA ARG A 10 1.01 30.27 -33.83
C ARG A 10 1.39 30.18 -35.30
N ALA A 11 0.48 30.59 -36.18
CA ALA A 11 0.72 30.61 -37.63
C ALA A 11 1.74 31.68 -38.09
N ALA A 12 2.00 32.71 -37.27
CA ALA A 12 2.92 33.81 -37.57
C ALA A 12 3.59 34.34 -36.27
N PRO A 13 4.76 35.02 -36.35
CA PRO A 13 5.51 35.49 -35.19
C PRO A 13 4.93 36.78 -34.59
N ARG A 14 3.69 36.71 -34.09
CA ARG A 14 3.00 37.80 -33.39
C ARG A 14 1.88 37.25 -32.51
N ASP A 15 1.57 37.91 -31.41
CA ASP A 15 0.57 37.43 -30.44
C ASP A 15 -0.86 37.38 -30.99
N SER A 16 -1.19 38.27 -31.93
CA SER A 16 -2.50 38.30 -32.59
C SER A 16 -2.66 37.23 -33.69
N ALA A 17 -1.61 36.46 -34.00
CA ALA A 17 -1.72 35.39 -34.98
C ALA A 17 -2.56 34.23 -34.45
N GLN A 18 -3.30 33.59 -35.35
CA GLN A 18 -4.12 32.42 -35.06
C GLN A 18 -3.28 31.35 -34.35
N GLN A 19 -3.75 30.92 -33.19
CA GLN A 19 -3.20 29.78 -32.47
C GLN A 19 -3.60 28.50 -33.20
N GLN A 20 -2.61 27.71 -33.57
CA GLN A 20 -2.80 26.45 -34.27
C GLN A 20 -2.82 25.26 -33.31
N ALA A 21 -2.05 25.34 -32.23
CA ALA A 21 -2.01 24.32 -31.19
C ALA A 21 -1.57 24.93 -29.85
N GLN A 22 -1.76 24.15 -28.78
CA GLN A 22 -1.21 24.41 -27.46
C GLN A 22 -0.14 23.36 -27.15
N LEU A 23 1.03 23.83 -26.72
CA LEU A 23 2.16 23.03 -26.30
C LEU A 23 2.29 23.10 -24.78
N TRP A 24 2.89 22.07 -24.20
CA TRP A 24 3.04 21.92 -22.76
C TRP A 24 4.51 21.75 -22.39
N GLN A 25 4.85 22.03 -21.13
CA GLN A 25 6.22 21.88 -20.66
C GLN A 25 6.69 20.43 -20.86
N GLY A 26 7.93 20.27 -21.31
CA GLY A 26 8.50 18.96 -21.63
C GLY A 26 8.24 18.48 -23.05
N GLU A 27 7.46 19.19 -23.88
CA GLU A 27 7.35 18.85 -25.31
C GLU A 27 8.64 19.23 -26.08
N LEU A 28 9.11 18.31 -26.92
CA LEU A 28 10.18 18.57 -27.88
C LEU A 28 9.62 19.10 -29.20
N VAL A 29 10.26 20.16 -29.70
CA VAL A 29 10.00 20.75 -31.02
C VAL A 29 11.33 21.00 -31.72
N GLU A 30 11.37 20.80 -33.02
CA GLU A 30 12.54 21.08 -33.85
C GLU A 30 12.59 22.57 -34.18
N VAL A 31 13.67 23.26 -33.84
CA VAL A 31 13.85 24.68 -34.19
C VAL A 31 14.42 24.78 -35.60
N ARG A 32 13.70 25.45 -36.50
CA ARG A 32 14.08 25.62 -37.92
C ARG A 32 14.50 27.03 -38.28
N GLY A 33 14.23 27.99 -37.43
CA GLY A 33 14.60 29.39 -37.64
C GLY A 33 14.18 30.28 -36.50
N GLU A 34 14.51 31.56 -36.61
CA GLU A 34 14.18 32.59 -35.64
C GLU A 34 13.73 33.84 -36.37
N ARG A 35 12.67 34.47 -35.86
CA ARG A 35 12.13 35.71 -36.41
C ARG A 35 11.52 36.53 -35.28
N LEU A 36 12.02 37.76 -35.11
CA LEU A 36 11.68 38.61 -33.96
C LEU A 36 11.98 37.86 -32.65
N ASP A 37 11.08 37.92 -31.68
CA ASP A 37 11.13 37.19 -30.41
C ASP A 37 10.49 35.79 -30.49
N TYR A 38 10.35 35.22 -31.70
CA TYR A 38 9.76 33.91 -31.94
C TYR A 38 10.74 32.93 -32.59
N LEU A 39 10.61 31.67 -32.23
CA LEU A 39 11.23 30.53 -32.92
C LEU A 39 10.26 29.98 -33.95
N GLN A 40 10.73 29.79 -35.17
CA GLN A 40 10.05 28.94 -36.15
C GLN A 40 10.36 27.49 -35.79
N VAL A 41 9.31 26.71 -35.51
CA VAL A 41 9.44 25.34 -35.01
C VAL A 41 8.60 24.37 -35.80
N TYR A 42 8.98 23.10 -35.75
CA TYR A 42 8.20 21.97 -36.24
C TYR A 42 7.91 21.00 -35.09
N ASP A 43 6.63 20.75 -34.84
CA ASP A 43 6.16 19.71 -33.94
C ASP A 43 5.98 18.42 -34.74
N HIS A 44 6.87 17.46 -34.53
CA HIS A 44 6.85 16.16 -35.20
C HIS A 44 5.65 15.29 -34.82
N LYS A 45 5.06 15.47 -33.63
CA LYS A 45 3.92 14.67 -33.20
C LYS A 45 2.62 15.14 -33.83
N ARG A 46 2.48 16.46 -34.01
CA ARG A 46 1.31 17.07 -34.63
C ARG A 46 1.51 17.32 -36.13
N GLU A 47 2.68 16.98 -36.66
CA GLU A 47 3.13 17.24 -38.04
C GLU A 47 2.85 18.69 -38.46
N ARG A 48 3.23 19.64 -37.60
CA ARG A 48 2.80 21.02 -37.73
C ARG A 48 3.95 22.00 -37.50
N ALA A 49 4.17 22.86 -38.50
CA ALA A 49 5.03 24.02 -38.38
C ALA A 49 4.28 25.22 -37.78
N GLY A 50 5.00 26.05 -37.04
CA GLY A 50 4.48 27.33 -36.53
C GLY A 50 5.55 28.14 -35.83
N PHE A 51 5.11 29.14 -35.06
CA PHE A 51 5.94 30.04 -34.29
C PHE A 51 5.58 29.95 -32.80
N VAL A 52 6.60 29.88 -31.95
CA VAL A 52 6.47 29.91 -30.48
C VAL A 52 7.37 31.00 -29.94
N LYS A 53 6.98 31.68 -28.86
CA LYS A 53 7.84 32.70 -28.23
C LYS A 53 9.15 32.07 -27.76
N ALA A 54 10.26 32.72 -28.07
CA ALA A 54 11.59 32.23 -27.69
C ALA A 54 11.75 32.10 -26.17
N SER A 55 11.09 32.96 -25.39
CA SER A 55 11.06 32.89 -23.92
C SER A 55 10.37 31.64 -23.35
N GLN A 56 9.61 30.88 -24.16
CA GLN A 56 8.90 29.68 -23.74
C GLN A 56 9.61 28.38 -24.16
N VAL A 57 10.77 28.48 -24.81
CA VAL A 57 11.50 27.34 -25.35
C VAL A 57 12.97 27.42 -24.99
N ARG A 58 13.50 26.39 -24.31
CA ARG A 58 14.93 26.18 -24.16
C ARG A 58 15.46 25.45 -25.40
N ARG A 59 16.42 26.06 -26.10
CA ARG A 59 17.19 25.39 -27.16
C ARG A 59 18.21 24.47 -26.51
N THR A 60 18.35 23.27 -27.07
CA THR A 60 19.29 22.24 -26.60
C THR A 60 19.72 21.47 -27.83
N ALA A 61 21.02 21.27 -28.02
CA ALA A 61 21.51 20.35 -29.04
C ALA A 61 21.48 18.91 -28.50
N LEU A 62 21.13 17.94 -29.34
CA LEU A 62 21.08 16.52 -28.98
C LEU A 62 22.42 15.86 -29.29
N ALA A 63 23.49 16.48 -28.79
CA ALA A 63 24.86 16.05 -29.02
C ALA A 63 25.53 15.64 -27.71
N PRO A 64 26.50 14.70 -27.73
CA PRO A 64 27.17 14.22 -26.51
C PRO A 64 27.76 15.33 -25.62
N ALA A 65 28.20 16.44 -26.20
CA ALA A 65 28.76 17.58 -25.47
C ALA A 65 27.75 18.26 -24.52
N GLU A 66 26.45 18.16 -24.79
CA GLU A 66 25.37 18.78 -24.01
C GLU A 66 24.89 17.92 -22.85
N ALA A 67 25.27 16.63 -22.82
CA ALA A 67 24.81 15.67 -21.82
C ALA A 67 25.07 16.12 -20.35
N PRO A 68 26.23 16.72 -19.99
CA PRO A 68 26.45 17.21 -18.63
C PRO A 68 25.54 18.37 -18.22
N GLU A 69 25.23 19.29 -19.14
CA GLU A 69 24.30 20.39 -18.89
C GLU A 69 22.88 19.85 -18.68
N LEU A 70 22.44 18.94 -19.54
CA LEU A 70 21.15 18.27 -19.42
C LEU A 70 21.01 17.54 -18.08
N MET A 71 22.05 16.82 -17.64
CA MET A 71 22.04 16.16 -16.34
C MET A 71 21.89 17.16 -15.18
N SER A 72 22.52 18.33 -15.28
CA SER A 72 22.37 19.39 -14.27
C SER A 72 20.94 19.91 -14.18
N VAL A 73 20.27 20.08 -15.33
CA VAL A 73 18.84 20.45 -15.38
C VAL A 73 17.97 19.33 -14.80
N ILE A 74 18.25 18.07 -15.12
CA ILE A 74 17.50 16.91 -14.58
C ILE A 74 17.59 16.89 -13.05
N ARG A 75 18.79 17.04 -12.48
CA ARG A 75 18.99 17.08 -11.02
C ARG A 75 18.16 18.17 -10.34
N PHE A 76 18.09 19.35 -10.95
CA PHE A 76 17.28 20.46 -10.42
C PHE A 76 15.77 20.18 -10.54
N VAL A 77 15.30 19.82 -11.73
CA VAL A 77 13.87 19.64 -12.00
C VAL A 77 13.30 18.42 -11.27
N ARG A 78 14.12 17.38 -11.03
CA ARG A 78 13.74 16.19 -10.26
C ARG A 78 13.14 16.55 -8.90
N GLU A 79 13.64 17.57 -8.24
CA GLU A 79 13.19 17.99 -6.90
C GLU A 79 12.10 19.08 -6.93
N THR A 80 11.57 19.41 -8.11
CA THR A 80 10.53 20.43 -8.29
C THR A 80 9.17 19.80 -8.60
N PRO A 81 8.23 19.70 -7.62
CA PRO A 81 6.87 19.24 -7.89
C PRO A 81 6.16 20.15 -8.89
N GLY A 82 5.39 19.58 -9.82
CA GLY A 82 4.74 20.36 -10.88
C GLY A 82 5.48 20.37 -12.21
N SER A 83 6.78 20.08 -12.18
CA SER A 83 7.66 20.12 -13.36
C SER A 83 8.02 18.71 -13.87
N GLU A 84 7.25 17.68 -13.51
CA GLU A 84 7.57 16.29 -13.85
C GLU A 84 7.62 16.07 -15.37
N ALA A 85 6.66 16.61 -16.13
CA ALA A 85 6.66 16.48 -17.59
C ALA A 85 7.88 17.16 -18.23
N LEU A 86 8.29 18.32 -17.71
CA LEU A 86 9.50 19.02 -18.15
C LEU A 86 10.75 18.20 -17.87
N GLY A 87 10.88 17.67 -16.66
CA GLY A 87 12.02 16.84 -16.28
C GLY A 87 12.08 15.54 -17.07
N ILE A 88 10.95 14.88 -17.31
CA ILE A 88 10.86 13.70 -18.20
C ILE A 88 11.38 14.07 -19.60
N GLY A 89 10.93 15.20 -20.17
CA GLY A 89 11.42 15.67 -21.47
C GLY A 89 12.93 15.88 -21.49
N PHE A 90 13.51 16.53 -20.48
CA PHE A 90 14.96 16.71 -20.38
C PHE A 90 15.71 15.40 -20.19
N THR A 91 15.15 14.45 -19.43
CA THR A 91 15.75 13.11 -19.31
C THR A 91 15.75 12.36 -20.64
N MET A 92 14.71 12.51 -21.45
CA MET A 92 14.70 11.90 -22.78
C MET A 92 15.70 12.56 -23.73
N ALA A 93 15.82 13.89 -23.69
CA ALA A 93 16.87 14.60 -24.43
C ALA A 93 18.27 14.15 -24.00
N TYR A 94 18.49 13.90 -22.70
CA TYR A 94 19.75 13.34 -22.20
C TYR A 94 19.99 11.92 -22.73
N ILE A 95 18.98 11.06 -22.73
CA ILE A 95 19.09 9.69 -23.25
C ILE A 95 19.41 9.69 -24.75
N GLU A 96 18.88 10.64 -25.50
CA GLU A 96 19.17 10.79 -26.93
C GLU A 96 20.58 11.36 -27.18
N ALA A 97 21.04 12.29 -26.35
CA ALA A 97 22.35 12.93 -26.49
C ALA A 97 23.53 12.08 -25.96
N ALA A 98 23.32 11.29 -24.90
CA ALA A 98 24.38 10.60 -24.18
C ALA A 98 24.89 9.36 -24.93
N PRO A 99 26.23 9.12 -24.97
CA PRO A 99 26.80 7.89 -25.51
C PRO A 99 26.28 6.64 -24.78
N ALA A 100 26.20 5.51 -25.50
CA ALA A 100 25.70 4.25 -24.94
C ALA A 100 26.52 3.79 -23.73
N GLU A 101 27.83 4.03 -23.72
CA GLU A 101 28.75 3.71 -22.63
C GLU A 101 28.40 4.50 -21.37
N THR A 102 28.08 5.79 -21.52
CA THR A 102 27.63 6.67 -20.41
C THR A 102 26.27 6.22 -19.87
N LEU A 103 25.36 5.82 -20.76
CA LEU A 103 24.04 5.31 -20.36
C LEU A 103 24.08 3.97 -19.63
N ARG A 104 25.12 3.16 -19.85
CA ARG A 104 25.36 1.92 -19.09
C ARG A 104 26.04 2.20 -17.73
N GLY A 105 26.63 3.38 -17.56
CA GLY A 105 27.35 3.80 -16.36
C GLY A 105 26.47 4.44 -15.29
N LYS A 106 27.11 5.11 -14.33
CA LYS A 106 26.46 5.71 -13.16
C LYS A 106 25.49 6.83 -13.52
N GLU A 107 25.84 7.63 -14.52
CA GLU A 107 25.06 8.75 -15.01
C GLU A 107 23.77 8.27 -15.71
N GLY A 108 23.84 7.16 -16.44
CA GLY A 108 22.65 6.49 -16.98
C GLY A 108 21.71 5.99 -15.89
N ILE A 109 22.24 5.36 -14.84
CA ILE A 109 21.45 4.93 -13.67
C ILE A 109 20.77 6.14 -13.02
N GLU A 110 21.48 7.25 -12.85
CA GLU A 110 20.94 8.50 -12.30
C GLU A 110 19.80 9.05 -13.16
N ALA A 111 19.96 9.05 -14.49
CA ALA A 111 18.91 9.45 -15.42
C ALA A 111 17.67 8.55 -15.29
N PHE A 112 17.81 7.23 -15.26
CA PHE A 112 16.67 6.32 -15.12
C PHE A 112 15.99 6.42 -13.74
N ASP A 113 16.76 6.62 -12.66
CA ASP A 113 16.22 6.87 -11.32
C ASP A 113 15.42 8.19 -11.26
N ALA A 114 15.93 9.25 -11.88
CA ALA A 114 15.22 10.52 -12.00
C ALA A 114 13.95 10.39 -12.84
N LEU A 115 14.03 9.73 -14.00
CA LEU A 115 12.90 9.46 -14.89
C LEU A 115 11.79 8.71 -14.16
N GLY A 116 12.15 7.62 -13.46
CA GLY A 116 11.21 6.82 -12.69
C GLY A 116 10.59 7.63 -11.54
N THR A 117 11.39 8.40 -10.82
CA THR A 117 10.91 9.26 -9.72
C THR A 117 9.88 10.29 -10.21
N MET A 118 10.16 10.96 -11.33
CA MET A 118 9.25 11.96 -11.88
C MET A 118 7.99 11.33 -12.47
N ALA A 119 8.11 10.20 -13.17
CA ALA A 119 6.96 9.47 -13.71
C ALA A 119 6.04 8.95 -12.59
N ASP A 120 6.59 8.38 -11.52
CA ASP A 120 5.80 7.91 -10.38
C ASP A 120 5.13 9.06 -9.62
N ARG A 121 5.84 10.17 -9.42
CA ARG A 121 5.26 11.38 -8.80
C ARG A 121 4.15 11.98 -9.66
N LEU A 122 4.31 12.02 -10.98
CA LEU A 122 3.28 12.47 -11.91
C LEU A 122 2.03 11.58 -11.84
N ALA A 123 2.21 10.26 -11.84
CA ALA A 123 1.11 9.30 -11.67
C ALA A 123 0.38 9.49 -10.35
N HIS A 124 1.13 9.66 -9.25
CA HIS A 124 0.58 9.90 -7.93
C HIS A 124 -0.24 11.21 -7.89
N ARG A 125 0.33 12.33 -8.38
CA ARG A 125 -0.39 13.61 -8.46
C ARG A 125 -1.68 13.51 -9.28
N ALA A 126 -1.66 12.75 -10.37
CA ALA A 126 -2.83 12.53 -11.21
C ALA A 126 -3.91 11.69 -10.50
N ALA A 127 -3.52 10.66 -9.74
CA ALA A 127 -4.45 9.83 -8.94
C ALA A 127 -5.18 10.63 -7.84
N PHE A 128 -4.50 11.57 -7.19
CA PHE A 128 -5.10 12.48 -6.19
C PHE A 128 -5.67 13.77 -6.80
N GLY A 129 -5.62 13.91 -8.13
CA GLY A 129 -5.98 15.14 -8.84
C GLY A 129 -7.49 15.43 -8.88
N ALA A 130 -8.35 14.47 -8.54
CA ALA A 130 -9.80 14.63 -8.58
C ALA A 130 -10.32 15.78 -7.67
N ALA A 131 -9.60 16.11 -6.60
CA ALA A 131 -9.92 17.23 -5.72
C ALA A 131 -9.42 18.60 -6.22
N LEU A 132 -8.66 18.64 -7.32
CA LEU A 132 -8.11 19.87 -7.89
C LEU A 132 -9.14 20.62 -8.74
N SER A 133 -8.87 21.89 -9.02
CA SER A 133 -9.67 22.69 -9.96
C SER A 133 -9.63 22.10 -11.38
N LYS A 134 -10.67 22.33 -12.17
CA LYS A 134 -10.72 21.86 -13.58
C LYS A 134 -9.47 22.25 -14.40
N PRO A 135 -8.93 23.47 -14.30
CA PRO A 135 -7.68 23.83 -15.00
C PRO A 135 -6.49 22.99 -14.57
N ALA A 136 -6.33 22.74 -13.26
CA ALA A 136 -5.24 21.92 -12.74
C ALA A 136 -5.36 20.45 -13.15
N GLN A 137 -6.58 19.92 -13.23
CA GLN A 137 -6.84 18.58 -13.79
C GLN A 137 -6.45 18.52 -15.28
N ALA A 138 -6.79 19.53 -16.07
CA ALA A 138 -6.41 19.61 -17.49
C ALA A 138 -4.88 19.68 -17.67
N THR A 139 -4.17 20.43 -16.82
CA THR A 139 -2.70 20.46 -16.82
C THR A 139 -2.10 19.08 -16.53
N LEU A 140 -2.59 18.37 -15.51
CA LEU A 140 -2.11 17.02 -15.19
C LEU A 140 -2.37 16.02 -16.32
N ALA A 141 -3.55 16.07 -16.93
CA ALA A 141 -3.86 15.24 -18.09
C ALA A 141 -2.91 15.51 -19.25
N ALA A 142 -2.60 16.78 -19.53
CA ALA A 142 -1.63 17.15 -20.54
C ALA A 142 -0.21 16.68 -20.20
N HIS A 143 0.22 16.79 -18.93
CA HIS A 143 1.52 16.30 -18.48
C HIS A 143 1.66 14.77 -18.64
N LEU A 144 0.59 14.01 -18.36
CA LEU A 144 0.54 12.57 -18.62
C LEU A 144 0.65 12.26 -20.12
N GLU A 145 -0.01 13.05 -20.98
CA GLU A 145 0.09 12.91 -22.43
C GLU A 145 1.53 13.18 -22.93
N VAL A 146 2.16 14.25 -22.44
CA VAL A 146 3.57 14.57 -22.75
C VAL A 146 4.48 13.41 -22.37
N ALA A 147 4.35 12.87 -21.16
CA ALA A 147 5.11 11.70 -20.73
C ALA A 147 4.83 10.47 -21.62
N GLY A 148 3.58 10.22 -21.96
CA GLY A 148 3.16 9.13 -22.84
C GLY A 148 3.81 9.20 -24.24
N ARG A 149 4.04 10.40 -24.77
CA ARG A 149 4.73 10.59 -26.07
C ARG A 149 6.18 10.13 -26.08
N TYR A 150 6.80 10.08 -24.90
CA TYR A 150 8.14 9.53 -24.68
C TYR A 150 8.14 8.02 -24.40
N GLY A 151 6.99 7.35 -24.48
CA GLY A 151 6.85 5.93 -24.19
C GLY A 151 6.67 5.61 -22.71
N ILE A 152 6.49 6.62 -21.84
CA ILE A 152 6.20 6.40 -20.43
C ILE A 152 4.77 5.88 -20.28
N LYS A 153 4.64 4.63 -19.83
CA LYS A 153 3.34 3.96 -19.70
C LYS A 153 2.75 4.10 -18.31
N PHE A 154 1.48 4.46 -18.26
CA PHE A 154 0.68 4.52 -17.04
C PHE A 154 -0.46 3.50 -17.12
N LYS A 155 -0.75 2.85 -16.01
CA LYS A 155 -1.93 1.99 -15.83
C LYS A 155 -2.93 2.73 -14.95
N SER A 156 -4.22 2.54 -15.26
CA SER A 156 -5.32 3.15 -14.55
C SER A 156 -6.22 2.04 -14.01
N TYR A 157 -6.52 2.09 -12.71
CA TYR A 157 -7.42 1.15 -12.05
C TYR A 157 -8.52 1.91 -11.36
N GLU A 158 -9.76 1.42 -11.42
CA GLU A 158 -10.82 1.92 -10.57
C GLU A 158 -10.78 1.20 -9.23
N ARG A 159 -10.68 1.96 -8.14
CA ARG A 159 -10.70 1.45 -6.75
C ARG A 159 -11.61 2.33 -5.92
N GLU A 160 -12.67 1.74 -5.37
CA GLU A 160 -13.58 2.43 -4.45
C GLU A 160 -14.13 3.76 -5.03
N GLY A 161 -14.47 3.76 -6.32
CA GLY A 161 -14.96 4.93 -7.04
C GLY A 161 -13.90 6.00 -7.35
N ARG A 162 -12.61 5.71 -7.11
CA ARG A 162 -11.47 6.58 -7.45
C ARG A 162 -10.62 5.96 -8.53
N ILE A 163 -10.09 6.80 -9.41
CA ILE A 163 -9.14 6.38 -10.44
C ILE A 163 -7.73 6.42 -9.84
N GLN A 164 -7.10 5.25 -9.71
CA GLN A 164 -5.70 5.12 -9.34
C GLN A 164 -4.85 5.02 -10.60
N ILE A 165 -4.00 6.01 -10.82
CA ILE A 165 -3.00 6.02 -11.90
C ILE A 165 -1.65 5.59 -11.34
N CYS A 166 -0.99 4.67 -12.02
CA CYS A 166 0.30 4.11 -11.61
C CYS A 166 1.26 4.05 -12.79
N TYR A 167 2.50 4.48 -12.57
CA TYR A 167 3.56 4.29 -13.54
C TYR A 167 3.90 2.80 -13.67
N GLU A 168 4.05 2.30 -14.90
CA GLU A 168 4.38 0.88 -15.12
C GLU A 168 5.79 0.52 -14.62
N GLY A 169 6.68 1.51 -14.44
CA GLY A 169 7.95 1.31 -13.74
C GLY A 169 9.13 0.89 -14.62
N GLU A 170 9.08 1.06 -15.93
CA GLU A 170 10.16 0.63 -16.85
C GLU A 170 11.54 1.18 -16.45
N ALA A 171 11.63 2.49 -16.14
CA ALA A 171 12.87 3.13 -15.73
C ALA A 171 13.40 2.53 -14.43
N PHE A 172 12.52 2.25 -13.46
CA PHE A 172 12.89 1.56 -12.22
C PHE A 172 13.34 0.12 -12.46
N ARG A 173 12.75 -0.62 -13.40
CA ARG A 173 13.24 -1.95 -13.78
C ARG A 173 14.65 -1.88 -14.36
N ARG A 174 14.98 -0.84 -15.15
CA ARG A 174 16.35 -0.60 -15.62
C ARG A 174 17.30 -0.32 -14.46
N VAL A 175 16.91 0.54 -13.50
CA VAL A 175 17.70 0.78 -12.28
C VAL A 175 17.98 -0.52 -11.52
N LEU A 176 16.97 -1.39 -11.34
CA LEU A 176 17.14 -2.69 -10.67
C LEU A 176 18.03 -3.68 -11.43
N ALA A 177 18.13 -3.54 -12.75
CA ALA A 177 18.96 -4.39 -13.61
C ALA A 177 20.42 -3.91 -13.70
N MET A 178 20.72 -2.71 -13.20
CA MET A 178 22.04 -2.09 -13.23
C MET A 178 22.70 -2.11 -11.84
N GLU A 179 23.98 -1.72 -11.77
CA GLU A 179 24.75 -1.59 -10.52
C GLU A 179 24.37 -0.32 -9.75
N SER A 180 23.09 -0.18 -9.41
CA SER A 180 22.54 0.95 -8.68
C SER A 180 23.01 0.97 -7.22
N THR A 181 23.14 2.16 -6.65
CA THR A 181 23.36 2.33 -5.20
C THR A 181 22.19 1.78 -4.37
N ALA A 182 22.42 1.48 -3.08
CA ALA A 182 21.37 0.96 -2.21
C ALA A 182 20.13 1.88 -2.13
N PRO A 183 20.25 3.23 -1.99
CA PRO A 183 19.09 4.12 -2.01
C PRO A 183 18.32 4.13 -3.34
N GLN A 184 19.00 4.06 -4.49
CA GLN A 184 18.37 3.97 -5.81
C GLN A 184 17.59 2.66 -5.95
N ARG A 185 18.21 1.54 -5.56
CA ARG A 185 17.56 0.22 -5.58
C ARG A 185 16.33 0.19 -4.68
N ALA A 186 16.43 0.74 -3.47
CA ALA A 186 15.32 0.83 -2.53
C ALA A 186 14.16 1.67 -3.10
N ARG A 187 14.44 2.84 -3.68
CA ARG A 187 13.42 3.69 -4.32
C ARG A 187 12.71 2.98 -5.46
N ALA A 188 13.47 2.32 -6.34
CA ALA A 188 12.94 1.55 -7.45
C ALA A 188 12.06 0.38 -6.99
N ALA A 189 12.52 -0.40 -6.01
CA ALA A 189 11.75 -1.51 -5.45
C ALA A 189 10.47 -1.03 -4.75
N LEU A 190 10.53 0.05 -3.97
CA LEU A 190 9.36 0.62 -3.29
C LEU A 190 8.31 1.12 -4.28
N ALA A 191 8.72 1.79 -5.35
CA ALA A 191 7.82 2.28 -6.39
C ALA A 191 7.15 1.12 -7.16
N LEU A 192 7.93 0.10 -7.53
CA LEU A 192 7.44 -1.07 -8.26
C LEU A 192 6.51 -1.98 -7.45
N THR A 193 6.51 -1.88 -6.12
CA THR A 193 5.77 -2.78 -5.23
C THR A 193 4.60 -2.11 -4.51
N ARG A 194 4.13 -0.95 -4.98
CA ARG A 194 3.02 -0.19 -4.38
C ARG A 194 1.71 -1.01 -4.32
N PRO A 195 1.11 -1.25 -3.13
CA PRO A 195 -0.11 -2.04 -3.01
C PRO A 195 -1.31 -1.43 -3.74
N GLU A 196 -1.37 -0.10 -3.82
CA GLU A 196 -2.38 0.63 -4.58
C GLU A 196 -2.25 0.44 -6.10
N CYS A 197 -1.07 0.05 -6.59
CA CYS A 197 -0.80 -0.17 -8.01
C CYS A 197 -0.96 -1.62 -8.48
N VAL A 198 -1.45 -2.50 -7.60
CA VAL A 198 -1.85 -3.86 -7.97
C VAL A 198 -3.22 -3.81 -8.66
N ASP A 199 -3.39 -4.49 -9.78
CA ASP A 199 -4.70 -4.58 -10.43
C ASP A 199 -5.70 -5.32 -9.51
N PRO A 200 -6.83 -4.68 -9.12
CA PRO A 200 -7.81 -5.31 -8.23
C PRO A 200 -8.53 -6.51 -8.86
N ASN A 201 -8.48 -6.66 -10.19
CA ASN A 201 -9.16 -7.73 -10.93
C ASN A 201 -8.27 -8.96 -11.19
N LEU A 202 -7.04 -9.00 -10.64
CA LEU A 202 -6.16 -10.16 -10.79
C LEU A 202 -6.81 -11.42 -10.23
N ARG A 203 -6.72 -12.52 -10.97
CA ARG A 203 -7.16 -13.82 -10.46
C ARG A 203 -6.24 -14.25 -9.31
N PRO A 204 -6.73 -15.09 -8.37
CA PRO A 204 -5.96 -15.47 -7.18
C PRO A 204 -4.55 -16.00 -7.46
N LEU A 205 -4.37 -16.81 -8.51
CA LEU A 205 -3.06 -17.34 -8.90
C LEU A 205 -2.11 -16.26 -9.43
N GLU A 206 -2.61 -15.37 -10.30
CA GLU A 206 -1.83 -14.25 -10.86
C GLU A 206 -1.42 -13.28 -9.75
N ARG A 207 -2.34 -13.04 -8.80
CA ARG A 207 -2.06 -12.23 -7.61
C ARG A 207 -0.95 -12.85 -6.76
N ALA A 208 -1.00 -14.16 -6.51
CA ALA A 208 0.04 -14.85 -5.74
C ALA A 208 1.42 -14.79 -6.44
N GLN A 209 1.47 -14.96 -7.76
CA GLN A 209 2.71 -14.83 -8.54
C GLN A 209 3.28 -13.41 -8.47
N LEU A 210 2.41 -12.39 -8.60
CA LEU A 210 2.81 -10.99 -8.47
C LEU A 210 3.34 -10.68 -7.07
N ASP A 211 2.66 -11.14 -6.01
CA ASP A 211 3.08 -10.90 -4.63
C ASP A 211 4.43 -11.57 -4.32
N GLN A 212 4.68 -12.76 -4.87
CA GLN A 212 6.00 -13.40 -4.79
C GLN A 212 7.08 -12.57 -5.50
N TRP A 213 6.83 -12.10 -6.73
CA TRP A 213 7.77 -11.23 -7.43
C TRP A 213 8.05 -9.93 -6.67
N ARG A 214 7.02 -9.32 -6.07
CA ARG A 214 7.16 -8.12 -5.23
C ARG A 214 8.04 -8.39 -4.02
N ALA A 215 7.92 -9.57 -3.41
CA ALA A 215 8.74 -9.97 -2.28
C ALA A 215 10.19 -10.13 -2.71
N ASP A 216 10.44 -10.85 -3.80
CA ASP A 216 11.79 -11.05 -4.35
C ASP A 216 12.47 -9.71 -4.73
N ALA A 217 11.71 -8.77 -5.29
CA ALA A 217 12.21 -7.43 -5.61
C ALA A 217 12.63 -6.65 -4.36
N LEU A 218 11.86 -6.76 -3.27
CA LEU A 218 12.19 -6.12 -1.99
C LEU A 218 13.34 -6.82 -1.27
N GLU A 219 13.47 -8.14 -1.36
CA GLU A 219 14.57 -8.90 -0.72
C GLU A 219 15.94 -8.54 -1.31
N ARG A 220 16.00 -8.10 -2.57
CA ARG A 220 17.24 -7.60 -3.20
C ARG A 220 17.72 -6.25 -2.69
N VAL A 221 16.95 -5.59 -1.83
CA VAL A 221 17.32 -4.32 -1.20
C VAL A 221 18.10 -4.59 0.08
N ASP A 222 19.38 -4.18 0.12
CA ASP A 222 20.17 -4.17 1.35
C ASP A 222 19.69 -3.03 2.25
N ALA A 223 18.88 -3.37 3.25
CA ALA A 223 18.31 -2.43 4.19
C ALA A 223 19.34 -1.89 5.21
N ALA A 224 20.47 -2.57 5.42
CA ALA A 224 21.51 -2.13 6.34
C ALA A 224 22.31 -0.94 5.79
N ALA A 225 22.40 -0.83 4.45
CA ALA A 225 23.06 0.26 3.74
C ALA A 225 22.15 1.50 3.51
N LEU A 226 20.94 1.54 4.09
CA LEU A 226 19.98 2.62 3.89
C LEU A 226 19.96 3.62 5.05
N PRO A 227 19.68 4.91 4.78
CA PRO A 227 19.28 5.86 5.82
C PRO A 227 18.03 5.40 6.57
N GLY A 228 17.88 5.80 7.84
CA GLY A 228 16.82 5.34 8.75
C GLY A 228 15.40 5.44 8.17
N TYR A 229 15.01 6.61 7.65
CA TYR A 229 13.70 6.81 7.02
C TYR A 229 13.44 5.85 5.84
N LEU A 230 14.44 5.59 5.00
CA LEU A 230 14.27 4.74 3.82
C LEU A 230 14.28 3.26 4.19
N LYS A 231 15.10 2.89 5.18
CA LYS A 231 15.07 1.57 5.82
C LYS A 231 13.68 1.27 6.39
N ASN A 232 13.07 2.23 7.10
CA ASN A 232 11.71 2.11 7.61
C ASN A 232 10.69 1.86 6.49
N ARG A 233 10.75 2.60 5.37
CA ARG A 233 9.86 2.38 4.22
C ARG A 233 9.95 0.96 3.66
N VAL A 234 11.16 0.41 3.57
CA VAL A 234 11.38 -0.97 3.13
C VAL A 234 10.79 -1.97 4.13
N HIS A 235 11.05 -1.79 5.43
CA HIS A 235 10.48 -2.63 6.49
C HIS A 235 8.95 -2.62 6.49
N MET A 236 8.32 -1.44 6.41
CA MET A 236 6.85 -1.32 6.35
C MET A 236 6.28 -2.02 5.11
N ARG A 237 6.92 -1.84 3.94
CA ARG A 237 6.46 -2.49 2.70
C ARG A 237 6.60 -4.01 2.76
N ARG A 238 7.71 -4.53 3.30
CA ARG A 238 7.91 -5.97 3.51
C ARG A 238 6.91 -6.53 4.52
N ALA A 239 6.68 -5.84 5.64
CA ALA A 239 5.71 -6.25 6.65
C ALA A 239 4.30 -6.41 6.07
N GLY A 240 3.83 -5.39 5.33
CA GLY A 240 2.54 -5.45 4.65
C GLY A 240 2.45 -6.59 3.63
N LEU A 241 3.45 -6.75 2.77
CA LEU A 241 3.46 -7.78 1.74
C LEU A 241 3.55 -9.21 2.30
N TRP A 242 4.40 -9.44 3.30
CA TRP A 242 4.50 -10.76 3.93
C TRP A 242 3.22 -11.14 4.70
N SER A 243 2.48 -10.14 5.20
CA SER A 243 1.14 -10.36 5.77
C SER A 243 0.14 -10.83 4.70
N THR A 244 0.15 -10.19 3.52
CA THR A 244 -0.62 -10.62 2.34
C THR A 244 -0.30 -12.06 1.96
N ILE A 245 1.00 -12.40 1.87
CA ILE A 245 1.45 -13.75 1.50
C ILE A 245 1.01 -14.77 2.56
N ALA A 246 1.13 -14.45 3.85
CA ALA A 246 0.66 -15.31 4.93
C ALA A 246 -0.84 -15.61 4.80
N TYR A 247 -1.68 -14.58 4.61
CA TYR A 247 -3.11 -14.73 4.39
C TYR A 247 -3.43 -15.64 3.19
N GLN A 248 -2.79 -15.40 2.04
CA GLN A 248 -3.03 -16.18 0.83
C GLN A 248 -2.59 -17.65 0.98
N ARG A 249 -1.43 -17.89 1.58
CA ARG A 249 -0.94 -19.25 1.86
C ARG A 249 -1.88 -19.99 2.79
N THR A 250 -2.37 -19.35 3.86
CA THR A 250 -3.36 -19.98 4.75
C THR A 250 -4.66 -20.33 4.00
N ARG A 251 -5.18 -19.44 3.14
CA ARG A 251 -6.37 -19.74 2.33
C ARG A 251 -6.18 -20.92 1.39
N GLN A 252 -4.96 -21.15 0.93
CA GLN A 252 -4.60 -22.24 0.04
C GLN A 252 -4.21 -23.52 0.79
N GLY A 253 -4.25 -23.53 2.13
CA GLY A 253 -3.80 -24.66 2.95
C GLY A 253 -2.28 -24.89 2.91
N GLN A 254 -1.50 -23.88 2.51
CA GLN A 254 -0.05 -23.92 2.46
C GLN A 254 0.59 -23.42 3.78
N PRO A 255 1.84 -23.80 4.08
CA PRO A 255 2.57 -23.27 5.23
C PRO A 255 2.71 -21.74 5.18
N ALA A 256 2.16 -21.06 6.19
CA ALA A 256 2.09 -19.60 6.28
C ALA A 256 2.84 -19.01 7.49
N ASP A 257 3.35 -19.87 8.37
CA ASP A 257 4.04 -19.54 9.62
C ASP A 257 5.29 -18.70 9.37
N ALA A 258 6.16 -19.13 8.46
CA ALA A 258 7.37 -18.38 8.10
C ALA A 258 7.04 -17.00 7.50
N ALA A 259 5.99 -16.90 6.69
CA ALA A 259 5.56 -15.62 6.09
C ALA A 259 5.04 -14.66 7.17
N ALA A 260 4.22 -15.15 8.10
CA ALA A 260 3.69 -14.34 9.18
C ALA A 260 4.77 -13.90 10.18
N GLN A 261 5.71 -14.80 10.52
CA GLN A 261 6.87 -14.46 11.34
C GLN A 261 7.75 -13.41 10.66
N ARG A 262 7.96 -13.53 9.35
CA ARG A 262 8.68 -12.53 8.56
C ARG A 262 7.99 -11.17 8.61
N ALA A 263 6.67 -11.11 8.45
CA ALA A 263 5.90 -9.87 8.57
C ALA A 263 6.07 -9.21 9.96
N LEU A 264 5.97 -10.00 11.03
CA LEU A 264 6.16 -9.53 12.41
C LEU A 264 7.57 -9.02 12.68
N ALA A 265 8.60 -9.68 12.13
CA ALA A 265 9.99 -9.27 12.25
C ALA A 265 10.28 -7.96 11.50
N GLU A 266 9.75 -7.82 10.28
CA GLU A 266 9.91 -6.61 9.48
C GLU A 266 9.22 -5.41 10.13
N LEU A 267 8.01 -5.59 10.67
CA LEU A 267 7.34 -4.52 11.43
C LEU A 267 8.11 -4.14 12.70
N ALA A 268 8.70 -5.12 13.40
CA ALA A 268 9.54 -4.87 14.57
C ALA A 268 10.86 -4.15 14.21
N GLY A 269 11.32 -4.24 12.97
CA GLY A 269 12.50 -3.55 12.47
C GLY A 269 12.29 -2.05 12.19
N VAL A 270 11.04 -1.56 12.24
CA VAL A 270 10.74 -0.14 12.03
C VAL A 270 11.14 0.66 13.27
N SER A 271 12.03 1.64 13.08
CA SER A 271 12.41 2.60 14.12
C SER A 271 11.45 3.77 14.16
N LYS A 272 10.67 3.91 15.23
CA LYS A 272 9.70 5.01 15.39
C LYS A 272 10.34 6.40 15.45
N THR A 273 11.60 6.51 15.88
CA THR A 273 12.33 7.79 15.93
C THR A 273 12.75 8.30 14.55
N GLU A 274 12.76 7.41 13.55
CA GLU A 274 13.09 7.69 12.15
C GLU A 274 11.83 7.70 11.27
N LEU A 275 10.63 7.73 11.89
CA LEU A 275 9.37 7.78 11.18
C LEU A 275 8.98 9.24 10.96
N THR A 276 8.81 9.63 9.70
CA THR A 276 8.34 10.98 9.36
C THR A 276 6.81 11.04 9.38
N ASP A 277 6.25 12.24 9.50
CA ASP A 277 4.78 12.44 9.43
C ASP A 277 4.19 11.90 8.12
N VAL A 278 4.95 11.97 7.02
CA VAL A 278 4.56 11.44 5.71
C VAL A 278 4.52 9.91 5.69
N ASP A 279 5.33 9.26 6.53
CA ASP A 279 5.43 7.80 6.63
C ASP A 279 4.42 7.20 7.63
N GLN A 280 3.82 8.03 8.50
CA GLN A 280 2.90 7.58 9.54
C GLN A 280 1.69 6.79 8.98
N PRO A 281 1.02 7.20 7.89
CA PRO A 281 -0.09 6.41 7.33
C PRO A 281 0.36 5.03 6.85
N ALA A 282 1.53 4.93 6.21
CA ALA A 282 2.08 3.66 5.74
C ALA A 282 2.47 2.74 6.90
N TYR A 283 2.96 3.30 8.01
CA TYR A 283 3.22 2.54 9.23
C TYR A 283 1.94 1.95 9.81
N ASN A 284 0.90 2.76 9.97
CA ASN A 284 -0.40 2.32 10.50
C ASN A 284 -0.99 1.21 9.63
N GLU A 285 -0.96 1.37 8.30
CA GLU A 285 -1.43 0.33 7.37
C GLU A 285 -0.62 -0.97 7.50
N ALA A 286 0.71 -0.89 7.55
CA ALA A 286 1.57 -2.05 7.73
C ALA A 286 1.30 -2.76 9.07
N ALA A 287 1.11 -2.00 10.15
CA ALA A 287 0.78 -2.52 11.47
C ALA A 287 -0.57 -3.25 11.46
N MET A 288 -1.63 -2.65 10.90
CA MET A 288 -2.95 -3.28 10.82
C MET A 288 -2.94 -4.56 9.97
N ARG A 289 -2.28 -4.55 8.80
CA ARG A 289 -2.13 -5.76 7.95
C ARG A 289 -1.39 -6.89 8.68
N THR A 290 -0.31 -6.53 9.38
CA THR A 290 0.48 -7.48 10.18
C THR A 290 -0.34 -8.04 11.33
N ASN A 291 -1.14 -7.20 12.00
CA ASN A 291 -2.03 -7.63 13.07
C ASN A 291 -3.06 -8.65 12.55
N ALA A 292 -3.76 -8.32 11.46
CA ALA A 292 -4.82 -9.16 10.90
C ALA A 292 -4.35 -10.59 10.60
N SER A 293 -3.12 -10.74 10.10
CA SER A 293 -2.56 -12.04 9.68
C SER A 293 -1.59 -12.66 10.69
N ARG A 294 -1.36 -12.05 11.87
CA ARG A 294 -0.33 -12.53 12.82
C ARG A 294 -0.57 -13.96 13.30
N TRP A 295 -1.83 -14.39 13.35
CA TRP A 295 -2.20 -15.69 13.90
C TRP A 295 -1.62 -16.84 13.08
N ALA A 296 -1.32 -16.63 11.80
CA ALA A 296 -0.58 -17.60 10.99
C ALA A 296 0.80 -17.94 11.57
N ALA A 297 1.43 -17.06 12.35
CA ALA A 297 2.71 -17.32 13.02
C ALA A 297 2.58 -18.22 14.27
N VAL A 298 1.34 -18.42 14.75
CA VAL A 298 1.04 -19.26 15.91
C VAL A 298 0.70 -20.66 15.40
N PRO A 299 1.39 -21.73 15.88
CA PRO A 299 1.09 -23.09 15.47
C PRO A 299 -0.40 -23.39 15.63
N ALA A 300 -0.99 -24.00 14.60
CA ALA A 300 -2.36 -24.49 14.71
C ALA A 300 -2.42 -25.50 15.86
N VAL A 301 -3.31 -25.26 16.81
CA VAL A 301 -3.60 -26.27 17.83
C VAL A 301 -4.27 -27.42 17.08
N ALA A 302 -3.63 -28.60 17.08
CA ALA A 302 -4.28 -29.80 16.57
C ALA A 302 -5.64 -29.91 17.25
N ALA A 303 -6.68 -30.33 16.51
CA ALA A 303 -7.98 -30.65 17.09
C ALA A 303 -7.86 -31.90 17.99
N SER A 304 -7.04 -31.85 19.03
CA SER A 304 -6.84 -32.94 19.97
C SER A 304 -8.01 -32.91 20.96
N ALA A 305 -8.97 -33.79 20.67
CA ALA A 305 -9.91 -34.36 21.63
C ALA A 305 -10.63 -33.35 22.55
N ALA A 306 -11.46 -32.49 21.95
CA ALA A 306 -12.49 -31.75 22.70
C ALA A 306 -13.46 -32.68 23.48
N HIS A 307 -13.50 -33.97 23.16
CA HIS A 307 -14.24 -34.99 23.91
C HIS A 307 -13.78 -35.17 25.37
N ALA A 308 -12.63 -34.63 25.77
CA ALA A 308 -12.14 -34.66 27.15
C ALA A 308 -12.24 -33.31 27.89
N ALA A 309 -12.65 -32.23 27.22
CA ALA A 309 -12.68 -30.90 27.83
C ALA A 309 -13.95 -30.71 28.68
N ARG A 310 -13.78 -30.58 30.01
CA ARG A 310 -14.87 -30.19 30.93
C ARG A 310 -15.44 -28.80 30.62
N LEU A 311 -14.66 -27.95 29.94
CA LEU A 311 -15.00 -26.57 29.61
C LEU A 311 -15.30 -26.43 28.11
N PRO A 312 -16.13 -25.44 27.70
CA PRO A 312 -16.41 -25.19 26.30
C PRO A 312 -15.13 -24.92 25.50
N ALA A 313 -15.03 -25.54 24.32
CA ALA A 313 -13.92 -25.38 23.38
C ALA A 313 -14.46 -25.28 21.96
N ILE A 314 -13.66 -24.73 21.05
CA ILE A 314 -14.00 -24.74 19.63
C ILE A 314 -13.37 -25.94 18.92
N VAL A 315 -14.11 -26.48 17.96
CA VAL A 315 -13.60 -27.39 16.94
C VAL A 315 -14.00 -26.86 15.57
N THR A 316 -13.15 -27.09 14.58
CA THR A 316 -13.42 -26.69 13.19
C THR A 316 -13.60 -27.92 12.32
N ALA A 317 -14.47 -27.81 11.32
CA ALA A 317 -14.66 -28.82 10.29
C ALA A 317 -14.91 -28.15 8.95
N ALA A 318 -14.59 -28.85 7.86
CA ALA A 318 -15.00 -28.42 6.53
C ALA A 318 -16.53 -28.43 6.41
N GLY A 319 -17.09 -27.37 5.82
CA GLY A 319 -18.49 -27.27 5.44
C GLY A 319 -18.66 -27.53 3.94
N GLN A 320 -19.32 -26.62 3.25
CA GLN A 320 -19.29 -26.54 1.78
C GLN A 320 -17.86 -26.30 1.25
N PRO A 321 -17.59 -26.50 -0.05
CA PRO A 321 -16.28 -26.21 -0.64
C PRO A 321 -15.78 -24.79 -0.32
N GLY A 322 -14.67 -24.68 0.41
CA GLY A 322 -14.09 -23.41 0.86
C GLY A 322 -14.71 -22.82 2.13
N GLU A 323 -15.72 -23.47 2.71
CA GLU A 323 -16.38 -23.08 3.95
C GLU A 323 -15.74 -23.81 5.15
N THR A 324 -15.50 -23.08 6.24
CA THR A 324 -15.11 -23.62 7.53
C THR A 324 -16.25 -23.44 8.53
N CYS A 325 -16.70 -24.54 9.13
CA CYS A 325 -17.66 -24.54 10.22
C CYS A 325 -16.95 -24.54 11.57
N VAL A 326 -17.26 -23.55 12.40
CA VAL A 326 -16.81 -23.45 13.79
C VAL A 326 -17.93 -23.94 14.69
N MET A 327 -17.60 -24.88 15.57
CA MET A 327 -18.54 -25.49 16.50
C MET A 327 -18.02 -25.32 17.92
N LEU A 328 -18.87 -24.82 18.80
CA LEU A 328 -18.62 -24.80 20.24
C LEU A 328 -19.09 -26.12 20.83
N VAL A 329 -18.20 -26.83 21.51
CA VAL A 329 -18.43 -28.16 22.08
C VAL A 329 -18.02 -28.19 23.54
N ASP A 330 -18.54 -29.16 24.29
CA ASP A 330 -18.14 -29.43 25.68
C ASP A 330 -18.18 -30.95 25.95
N ALA A 331 -17.97 -31.35 27.21
CA ALA A 331 -18.01 -32.76 27.61
C ALA A 331 -19.35 -33.49 27.33
N LYS A 332 -20.46 -32.77 27.09
CA LYS A 332 -21.80 -33.33 26.85
C LYS A 332 -22.28 -33.17 25.41
N ARG A 333 -21.72 -32.21 24.67
CA ARG A 333 -22.15 -31.78 23.33
C ARG A 333 -20.93 -31.79 22.41
N ASP A 334 -20.84 -32.80 21.57
CA ASP A 334 -19.76 -32.99 20.61
C ASP A 334 -20.02 -32.23 19.28
N ALA A 335 -19.17 -32.47 18.28
CA ALA A 335 -19.30 -31.83 16.97
C ALA A 335 -20.57 -32.25 16.18
N SER A 336 -21.18 -33.39 16.51
CA SER A 336 -22.43 -33.84 15.88
C SER A 336 -23.64 -33.09 16.44
N ASN A 337 -23.54 -32.59 17.67
CA ASN A 337 -24.59 -31.88 18.38
C ASN A 337 -23.99 -30.73 19.22
N PRO A 338 -23.44 -29.69 18.56
CA PRO A 338 -22.67 -28.65 19.24
C PRO A 338 -23.57 -27.67 20.02
N LEU A 339 -22.98 -26.98 20.99
CA LEU A 339 -23.63 -25.90 21.75
C LEU A 339 -24.01 -24.71 20.86
N ALA A 340 -23.18 -24.40 19.88
CA ALA A 340 -23.42 -23.43 18.82
C ALA A 340 -22.59 -23.79 17.59
N LYS A 341 -23.09 -23.45 16.40
CA LYS A 341 -22.42 -23.67 15.12
C LYS A 341 -22.56 -22.45 14.23
N ARG A 342 -21.46 -22.04 13.60
CA ARG A 342 -21.46 -21.01 12.55
C ARG A 342 -20.43 -21.37 11.49
N CYS A 343 -20.83 -21.31 10.23
CA CYS A 343 -19.95 -21.57 9.10
C CYS A 343 -19.62 -20.27 8.35
N THR A 344 -18.44 -20.20 7.75
CA THR A 344 -17.94 -19.00 7.07
C THR A 344 -16.95 -19.38 5.97
N TYR A 345 -16.83 -18.52 4.95
CA TYR A 345 -15.78 -18.59 3.92
C TYR A 345 -14.52 -17.77 4.30
N ALA A 346 -14.54 -17.16 5.50
CA ALA A 346 -13.40 -16.46 6.07
C ALA A 346 -12.34 -17.42 6.61
N LEU A 347 -11.12 -16.91 6.80
CA LEU A 347 -10.11 -17.65 7.57
C LEU A 347 -10.48 -17.66 9.06
N VAL A 348 -10.54 -18.84 9.65
CA VAL A 348 -10.74 -19.01 11.09
C VAL A 348 -9.41 -19.29 11.76
N TRP A 349 -8.98 -18.40 12.65
CA TRP A 349 -7.75 -18.57 13.42
C TRP A 349 -8.04 -19.34 14.71
N ALA A 350 -8.23 -20.65 14.63
CA ALA A 350 -8.65 -21.48 15.77
C ALA A 350 -7.74 -21.37 17.00
N GLN A 351 -6.44 -21.19 16.78
CA GLN A 351 -5.42 -20.96 17.81
C GLN A 351 -5.59 -19.64 18.58
N SER A 352 -6.45 -18.72 18.11
CA SER A 352 -6.80 -17.49 18.82
C SER A 352 -7.91 -17.66 19.85
N ALA A 353 -8.53 -18.85 19.92
CA ALA A 353 -9.64 -19.10 20.82
C ALA A 353 -9.25 -18.88 22.29
N SER A 354 -10.00 -18.01 22.97
CA SER A 354 -9.83 -17.75 24.41
C SER A 354 -11.17 -17.87 25.11
N LEU A 355 -11.28 -18.80 26.05
CA LEU A 355 -12.45 -18.97 26.92
C LEU A 355 -12.24 -18.16 28.21
N ASN A 356 -13.28 -17.50 28.69
CA ASN A 356 -13.21 -16.86 30.00
C ASN A 356 -13.27 -17.87 31.16
N ARG A 357 -12.82 -17.45 32.34
CA ARG A 357 -12.74 -18.31 33.52
C ARG A 357 -14.11 -18.88 33.94
N GLU A 358 -15.18 -18.11 33.77
CA GLU A 358 -16.55 -18.50 34.11
C GLU A 358 -17.17 -19.50 33.11
N GLY A 359 -16.52 -19.74 31.96
CA GLY A 359 -16.99 -20.68 30.94
C GLY A 359 -18.30 -20.27 30.27
N ASN A 360 -18.60 -18.97 30.23
CA ASN A 360 -19.83 -18.41 29.65
C ASN A 360 -19.56 -17.50 28.43
N ALA A 361 -18.29 -17.25 28.08
CA ALA A 361 -17.89 -16.48 26.91
C ALA A 361 -16.58 -17.00 26.29
N LEU A 362 -16.51 -17.01 24.96
CA LEU A 362 -15.30 -17.35 24.20
C LEU A 362 -15.09 -16.34 23.07
N ALA A 363 -13.85 -15.90 22.87
CA ALA A 363 -13.45 -15.00 21.81
C ALA A 363 -12.61 -15.74 20.75
N LEU A 364 -12.81 -15.42 19.47
CA LEU A 364 -12.16 -16.08 18.33
C LEU A 364 -11.90 -15.08 17.20
N ALA A 365 -10.65 -14.97 16.74
CA ALA A 365 -10.31 -14.14 15.58
C ALA A 365 -10.71 -14.83 14.26
N VAL A 366 -11.37 -14.08 13.39
CA VAL A 366 -11.81 -14.53 12.06
C VAL A 366 -11.49 -13.45 11.04
N GLN A 367 -10.80 -13.81 9.96
CA GLN A 367 -10.29 -12.87 8.96
C GLN A 367 -10.99 -13.08 7.61
N PRO A 368 -12.08 -12.34 7.32
CA PRO A 368 -12.79 -12.47 6.05
C PRO A 368 -12.00 -11.95 4.86
N MET A 369 -11.13 -10.94 5.04
CA MET A 369 -10.35 -10.33 3.95
C MET A 369 -8.88 -10.16 4.35
N GLU A 370 -8.01 -9.99 3.35
CA GLU A 370 -6.55 -9.94 3.49
C GLU A 370 -6.06 -9.00 4.60
N ALA A 371 -6.69 -7.84 4.77
CA ALA A 371 -6.30 -6.82 5.73
C ALA A 371 -7.38 -6.51 6.76
N TRP A 372 -8.38 -7.39 6.91
CA TRP A 372 -9.54 -7.18 7.78
C TRP A 372 -9.78 -8.38 8.69
N SER A 373 -9.56 -8.22 10.00
CA SER A 373 -9.79 -9.27 11.00
C SER A 373 -10.87 -8.86 12.00
N GLU A 374 -11.87 -9.71 12.17
CA GLU A 374 -12.99 -9.53 13.09
C GLU A 374 -12.84 -10.41 14.32
N LEU A 375 -13.59 -10.08 15.37
CA LEU A 375 -13.66 -10.89 16.59
C LEU A 375 -15.05 -11.52 16.72
N TRP A 376 -15.11 -12.84 16.62
CA TRP A 376 -16.31 -13.60 16.97
C TRP A 376 -16.37 -13.78 18.48
N VAL A 377 -17.53 -13.53 19.06
CA VAL A 377 -17.79 -13.68 20.49
C VAL A 377 -18.92 -14.67 20.70
N PHE A 378 -18.58 -15.82 21.26
CA PHE A 378 -19.52 -16.86 21.68
C PHE A 378 -19.98 -16.52 23.09
N ARG A 379 -21.29 -16.54 23.33
CA ARG A 379 -21.86 -16.07 24.60
C ARG A 379 -23.01 -16.94 25.05
N ARG A 380 -22.95 -17.36 26.31
CA ARG A 380 -24.03 -18.11 26.95
C ARG A 380 -25.16 -17.16 27.36
N GLN A 381 -26.33 -17.39 26.80
CA GLN A 381 -27.59 -16.72 27.11
C GLN A 381 -28.57 -17.70 27.79
N PRO A 382 -29.70 -17.24 28.35
CA PRO A 382 -30.70 -18.12 28.94
C PRO A 382 -31.23 -19.21 27.99
N GLN A 383 -31.32 -18.90 26.70
CA GLN A 383 -31.84 -19.82 25.68
C GLN A 383 -30.77 -20.72 25.02
N GLY A 384 -29.48 -20.53 25.35
CA GLY A 384 -28.38 -21.27 24.74
C GLY A 384 -27.18 -20.40 24.40
N TRP A 385 -26.30 -20.89 23.54
CA TRP A 385 -25.14 -20.14 23.09
C TRP A 385 -25.46 -19.35 21.81
N THR A 386 -24.93 -18.13 21.75
CA THR A 386 -25.05 -17.22 20.60
C THR A 386 -23.67 -16.82 20.10
N ILE A 387 -23.55 -16.50 18.81
CA ILE A 387 -22.29 -16.13 18.17
C ILE A 387 -22.47 -14.79 17.47
N ASP A 388 -21.89 -13.74 18.04
CA ASP A 388 -21.92 -12.39 17.47
C ASP A 388 -20.56 -12.02 16.88
N VAL A 389 -20.57 -11.06 15.95
CA VAL A 389 -19.35 -10.57 15.28
C VAL A 389 -19.11 -9.14 15.70
N LEU A 390 -17.89 -8.88 16.16
CA LEU A 390 -17.39 -7.55 16.47
C LEU A 390 -16.42 -7.10 15.36
N PRO A 391 -16.83 -6.18 14.48
CA PRO A 391 -15.97 -5.72 13.41
C PRO A 391 -14.96 -4.65 13.90
N PRO A 392 -13.83 -4.46 13.19
CA PRO A 392 -12.89 -3.37 13.41
C PRO A 392 -13.55 -1.98 13.44
N ALA A 393 -14.44 -1.72 12.48
CA ALA A 393 -15.22 -0.49 12.38
C ALA A 393 -16.61 -0.78 11.78
N THR A 394 -17.51 0.20 11.90
CA THR A 394 -18.87 0.14 11.34
C THR A 394 -18.96 0.63 9.89
N THR A 395 -17.90 1.27 9.39
CA THR A 395 -17.78 1.76 8.01
C THR A 395 -17.37 0.62 7.07
N ALA A 396 -17.44 0.88 5.76
CA ALA A 396 -16.97 -0.06 4.75
C ALA A 396 -15.50 -0.47 5.03
N PRO A 397 -15.17 -1.77 4.89
CA PRO A 397 -13.88 -2.29 5.32
C PRO A 397 -12.78 -2.00 4.29
N GLU A 398 -11.79 -1.16 4.64
CA GLU A 398 -10.53 -1.05 3.89
C GLU A 398 -9.46 -1.93 4.56
N VAL A 399 -8.98 -1.52 5.73
CA VAL A 399 -7.96 -2.20 6.53
C VAL A 399 -8.30 -2.04 8.01
N GLY A 400 -8.21 -3.12 8.79
CA GLY A 400 -8.41 -3.05 10.23
C GLY A 400 -8.46 -4.40 10.95
N TYR A 401 -8.42 -4.34 12.28
CA TYR A 401 -8.62 -5.49 13.14
C TYR A 401 -9.46 -5.14 14.38
N ALA A 402 -10.21 -6.12 14.85
CA ALA A 402 -10.71 -6.19 16.22
C ALA A 402 -10.09 -7.42 16.88
N GLU A 403 -9.45 -7.22 18.03
CA GLU A 403 -8.75 -8.28 18.73
C GLU A 403 -9.15 -8.37 20.20
N PHE A 404 -9.27 -9.61 20.70
CA PHE A 404 -9.43 -9.88 22.12
C PHE A 404 -8.15 -9.50 22.88
N ALA A 405 -8.29 -8.71 23.94
CA ALA A 405 -7.19 -8.21 24.75
C ALA A 405 -7.20 -8.65 26.21
N GLY A 406 -8.29 -9.29 26.69
CA GLY A 406 -8.38 -9.76 28.08
C GLY A 406 -9.81 -9.97 28.59
N TRP A 407 -9.95 -10.83 29.60
CA TRP A 407 -11.21 -11.03 30.31
C TRP A 407 -11.17 -10.27 31.63
N VAL A 408 -12.23 -9.52 31.94
CA VAL A 408 -12.39 -8.90 33.26
C VAL A 408 -13.05 -9.92 34.19
N PRO A 409 -12.54 -10.13 35.42
CA PRO A 409 -13.14 -11.07 36.37
C PRO A 409 -14.63 -10.81 36.61
N GLY A 410 -15.41 -11.89 36.71
CA GLY A 410 -16.86 -11.84 36.93
C GLY A 410 -17.69 -12.15 35.68
N GLY A 411 -17.04 -12.46 34.54
CA GLY A 411 -17.69 -13.03 33.35
C GLY A 411 -18.71 -12.14 32.65
N LYS A 412 -18.60 -10.82 32.83
CA LYS A 412 -19.53 -9.82 32.25
C LYS A 412 -18.88 -8.86 31.25
N GLN A 413 -17.56 -8.73 31.28
CA GLN A 413 -16.83 -7.73 30.50
C GLN A 413 -15.58 -8.33 29.88
N MET A 414 -15.18 -7.79 28.73
CA MET A 414 -13.93 -8.11 28.06
C MET A 414 -13.23 -6.84 27.58
N LEU A 415 -11.94 -6.97 27.33
CA LEU A 415 -11.09 -5.94 26.76
C LEU A 415 -10.89 -6.25 25.28
N VAL A 416 -11.02 -5.23 24.43
CA VAL A 416 -10.82 -5.33 22.99
C VAL A 416 -9.94 -4.17 22.52
N ALA A 417 -8.97 -4.46 21.66
CA ALA A 417 -8.27 -3.43 20.90
C ALA A 417 -8.82 -3.41 19.47
N ARG A 418 -9.06 -2.21 18.93
CA ARG A 418 -9.46 -2.00 17.55
C ARG A 418 -8.59 -0.96 16.90
N GLU A 419 -8.28 -1.23 15.66
CA GLU A 419 -7.64 -0.26 14.77
C GLU A 419 -8.21 -0.47 13.39
N ALA A 420 -8.62 0.62 12.75
CA ALA A 420 -9.18 0.58 11.43
C ALA A 420 -8.90 1.89 10.69
N GLN A 421 -8.79 1.76 9.39
CA GLN A 421 -8.85 2.84 8.45
C GLN A 421 -10.06 2.61 7.53
N GLY A 422 -10.85 3.64 7.34
CA GLY A 422 -12.00 3.64 6.44
C GLY A 422 -12.44 5.05 6.13
N GLU A 423 -12.84 5.31 4.89
CA GLU A 423 -13.25 6.64 4.41
C GLU A 423 -12.16 7.71 4.63
N GLY A 424 -10.90 7.30 4.54
CA GLY A 424 -9.74 8.17 4.77
C GLY A 424 -9.51 8.58 6.23
N LYS A 425 -10.22 7.98 7.19
CA LYS A 425 -10.03 8.22 8.63
C LYS A 425 -9.38 7.03 9.29
N TYR A 426 -8.29 7.30 10.01
CA TYR A 426 -7.64 6.34 10.89
C TYR A 426 -8.21 6.46 12.30
N LYS A 427 -8.56 5.33 12.92
CA LYS A 427 -9.00 5.26 14.31
C LYS A 427 -8.37 4.08 15.02
N ARG A 428 -7.84 4.33 16.23
CA ARG A 428 -7.40 3.30 17.17
C ARG A 428 -8.13 3.48 18.50
N SER A 429 -8.63 2.38 19.06
CA SER A 429 -9.32 2.38 20.36
C SER A 429 -9.00 1.12 21.16
N PHE A 430 -8.88 1.30 22.46
CA PHE A 430 -8.88 0.24 23.47
C PHE A 430 -10.18 0.34 24.25
N GLU A 431 -10.93 -0.75 24.32
CA GLU A 431 -12.35 -0.76 24.69
C GLU A 431 -12.61 -1.76 25.82
N LEU A 432 -13.43 -1.34 26.80
CA LEU A 432 -14.09 -2.22 27.76
C LEU A 432 -15.50 -2.51 27.21
N ILE A 433 -15.77 -3.77 26.91
CA ILE A 433 -17.01 -4.21 26.26
C ILE A 433 -17.81 -5.10 27.19
N ARG A 434 -19.11 -4.84 27.30
CA ARG A 434 -20.06 -5.69 28.02
C ARG A 434 -20.38 -6.93 27.17
N ILE A 435 -20.24 -8.12 27.75
CA ILE A 435 -20.39 -9.38 27.01
C ILE A 435 -21.85 -9.59 26.59
N ASP A 436 -22.84 -9.31 27.43
CA ASP A 436 -24.26 -9.58 27.14
C ASP A 436 -24.83 -8.85 25.91
N SER A 437 -24.31 -7.68 25.56
CA SER A 437 -24.79 -6.83 24.45
C SER A 437 -23.70 -6.38 23.47
N LEU A 438 -22.43 -6.68 23.74
CA LEU A 438 -21.27 -6.20 22.99
C LEU A 438 -21.17 -4.66 22.88
N THR A 439 -21.76 -3.95 23.84
CA THR A 439 -21.70 -2.49 23.90
C THR A 439 -20.40 -2.03 24.55
N THR A 440 -19.74 -1.04 23.95
CA THR A 440 -18.57 -0.38 24.53
C THR A 440 -18.99 0.48 25.72
N GLU A 441 -18.50 0.16 26.92
CA GLU A 441 -18.77 0.91 28.14
C GLU A 441 -17.77 2.05 28.35
N ARG A 442 -16.51 1.79 28.01
CA ARG A 442 -15.40 2.77 28.08
C ARG A 442 -14.44 2.54 26.93
N GLN A 443 -13.85 3.61 26.42
CA GLN A 443 -12.82 3.55 25.40
C GLN A 443 -11.73 4.60 25.62
N ALA A 444 -10.51 4.33 25.14
CA ALA A 444 -9.41 5.28 25.10
C ALA A 444 -8.53 5.06 23.86
N GLY A 445 -7.76 6.06 23.45
CA GLY A 445 -6.80 5.94 22.34
C GLY A 445 -5.52 5.17 22.72
N GLU A 446 -5.26 5.00 24.02
CA GLU A 446 -4.13 4.26 24.57
C GLU A 446 -4.57 3.31 25.67
N ALA A 447 -3.97 2.12 25.72
CA ALA A 447 -4.26 1.11 26.73
C ALA A 447 -3.82 1.54 28.15
N SER A 448 -2.82 2.41 28.26
CA SER A 448 -2.29 2.99 29.51
C SER A 448 -3.35 3.76 30.29
N VAL A 449 -4.24 4.47 29.59
CA VAL A 449 -5.27 5.34 30.17
C VAL A 449 -6.37 4.55 30.86
N LEU A 450 -6.64 3.31 30.43
CA LEU A 450 -7.66 2.45 31.02
C LEU A 450 -7.05 1.57 32.12
N GLY A 451 -7.29 1.90 33.38
CA GLY A 451 -6.83 1.09 34.52
C GLY A 451 -7.32 -0.37 34.53
N VAL A 452 -8.38 -0.69 33.75
CA VAL A 452 -8.80 -2.08 33.52
C VAL A 452 -7.84 -2.84 32.59
N PHE A 453 -7.29 -2.19 31.57
CA PHE A 453 -6.25 -2.77 30.71
C PHE A 453 -4.97 -3.01 31.51
N GLN A 454 -4.58 -2.09 32.40
CA GLN A 454 -3.39 -2.31 33.23
C GLN A 454 -3.49 -3.55 34.15
N ARG A 455 -4.70 -3.96 34.52
CA ARG A 455 -4.93 -5.06 35.47
C ARG A 455 -5.24 -6.40 34.81
N TRP A 456 -5.98 -6.39 33.70
CA TRP A 456 -6.64 -7.59 33.17
C TRP A 456 -6.29 -7.91 31.71
N GLN A 457 -5.18 -7.37 31.20
CA GLN A 457 -4.65 -7.77 29.90
C GLN A 457 -4.32 -9.26 29.88
N ASP A 458 -4.74 -9.94 28.81
CA ASP A 458 -4.34 -11.31 28.55
C ASP A 458 -2.82 -11.37 28.29
N PRO A 459 -2.08 -12.26 28.99
CA PRO A 459 -0.62 -12.36 28.80
C PRO A 459 -0.20 -12.80 27.39
N GLY A 460 -1.00 -13.63 26.73
CA GLY A 460 -0.77 -14.07 25.35
C GLY A 460 -0.96 -12.91 24.37
N TRP A 461 -2.05 -12.15 24.54
CA TRP A 461 -2.28 -10.91 23.81
C TRP A 461 -1.14 -9.93 23.98
N LYS A 462 -0.74 -9.61 25.22
CA LYS A 462 0.35 -8.65 25.50
C LYS A 462 1.68 -9.04 24.84
N ARG A 463 1.95 -10.35 24.72
CA ARG A 463 3.17 -10.87 24.09
C ARG A 463 3.15 -10.74 22.57
N MET A 464 1.99 -10.93 21.95
CA MET A 464 1.87 -11.09 20.49
C MET A 464 1.30 -9.87 19.78
N THR A 465 0.58 -9.00 20.49
CA THR A 465 -0.09 -7.85 19.90
C THR A 465 0.92 -6.87 19.32
N VAL A 466 0.59 -6.33 18.14
CA VAL A 466 1.32 -5.20 17.55
C VAL A 466 0.68 -3.86 17.92
N SER A 467 -0.50 -3.87 18.53
CA SER A 467 -1.30 -2.69 18.89
C SER A 467 -0.67 -1.87 20.03
N LEU A 468 0.17 -2.51 20.84
CA LEU A 468 0.93 -1.87 21.91
C LEU A 468 2.32 -1.41 21.48
N ARG A 469 2.75 -1.75 20.26
CA ARG A 469 4.11 -1.47 19.80
C ARG A 469 4.27 -0.02 19.44
#